data_AF-A0AAW9DN57-F1
#
_entry.id   AF-A0AAW9DN57-F1
#
_cell.length_a   1.000
_cell.length_b   1.000
_cell.length_c   1.000
_cell.angle_alpha   90.00
_cell.angle_beta   90.00
_cell.angle_gamma   90.00
#
_symmetry.space_group_name_H-M   'P 1'
#
loop_
_entity.id
_entity.type
_entity.pdbx_description
1 polymer ?
#
loop_
_entity_poly.entity_id
_entity_poly.type
_entity_poly.pdbx_seq_one_letter_code
_entity_poly.pdbx_strand_id
1 'polypeptide(L)' 'MSNSTLRAGRPSSAKKATNLADLADKTPTVRVNFDLDREKHVGLKILAARSGKSVTDILRELVDRELSTHPSN' A
#
# COMPACT_ATOMS: atom_id res chain seq x y z
N MET A 1 15.71 -39.27 31.99
CA MET A 1 15.05 -38.80 30.75
C MET A 1 15.50 -37.37 30.49
N SER A 2 16.22 -37.14 29.39
CA SER A 2 16.85 -35.86 29.04
C SER A 2 15.80 -34.87 28.51
N ASN A 3 15.57 -33.78 29.24
CA ASN A 3 14.63 -32.75 28.84
C ASN A 3 15.29 -31.81 27.81
N SER A 4 15.05 -32.06 26.53
CA SER A 4 15.48 -31.18 25.43
C SER A 4 14.76 -29.84 25.55
N THR A 5 15.50 -28.80 25.95
CA THR A 5 14.99 -27.43 26.01
C THR A 5 14.78 -26.93 24.59
N LEU A 6 13.54 -27.03 24.09
CA LEU A 6 13.12 -26.44 22.84
C LEU A 6 13.25 -24.91 22.96
N ARG A 7 14.32 -24.34 22.39
CA ARG A 7 14.50 -22.89 22.24
C ARG A 7 13.46 -22.35 21.26
N ALA A 8 12.31 -21.91 21.77
CA ALA A 8 11.38 -21.08 21.02
C ALA A 8 11.97 -19.65 20.86
N GLY A 9 12.87 -19.48 19.88
CA GLY A 9 13.29 -18.16 19.44
C GLY A 9 12.17 -17.50 18.62
N ARG A 10 11.87 -16.22 18.86
CA ARG A 10 10.99 -15.43 17.99
C ARG A 10 11.78 -15.05 16.72
N PRO A 11 11.40 -15.49 15.51
CA PRO A 11 12.06 -15.07 14.27
C PRO A 11 11.83 -13.60 13.90
N SER A 12 11.27 -12.77 14.80
CA SER A 12 11.02 -11.35 14.56
C SER A 12 12.26 -10.45 14.68
N SER A 13 13.43 -11.01 15.03
CA SER A 13 14.68 -10.24 15.10
C SER A 13 15.39 -10.08 13.75
N ALA A 14 14.91 -10.73 12.68
CA ALA A 14 15.41 -10.52 11.32
C ALA A 14 14.51 -9.53 10.57
N LYS A 15 14.19 -8.39 11.18
CA LYS A 15 13.63 -7.27 10.41
C LYS A 15 14.76 -6.76 9.52
N LYS A 16 14.65 -7.01 8.22
CA LYS A 16 15.43 -6.36 7.17
C LYS A 16 15.49 -4.86 7.52
N ALA A 17 16.67 -4.36 7.85
CA ALA A 17 16.86 -2.95 8.11
C ALA A 17 16.37 -2.18 6.89
N THR A 18 15.29 -1.41 7.05
CA THR A 18 14.81 -0.51 6.00
C THR A 18 15.89 0.55 5.86
N ASN A 19 16.62 0.53 4.74
CA ASN A 19 17.79 1.39 4.57
C ASN A 19 17.30 2.81 4.26
N LEU A 20 18.04 3.83 4.72
CA LEU A 20 17.72 5.26 4.45
C LEU A 20 17.62 5.57 2.95
N ALA A 21 18.28 4.78 2.09
CA ALA A 21 18.14 4.84 0.65
C ALA A 21 16.71 4.52 0.16
N ASP A 22 15.98 3.63 0.84
CA ASP A 22 14.59 3.28 0.50
C ASP A 22 13.60 4.44 0.77
N LEU A 23 14.03 5.48 1.50
CA LEU A 23 13.26 6.69 1.78
C LEU A 23 13.62 7.86 0.87
N ALA A 24 14.82 7.90 0.29
CA ALA A 24 15.34 9.04 -0.45
C ALA A 24 14.61 9.29 -1.78
N ASP A 25 14.09 8.24 -2.43
CA ASP A 25 13.45 8.32 -3.74
C ASP A 25 11.93 8.61 -3.69
N LYS A 26 11.37 8.85 -2.50
CA LYS A 26 9.93 9.15 -2.37
C LYS A 26 9.70 10.65 -2.46
N THR A 27 9.20 11.11 -3.60
CA THR A 27 8.60 12.44 -3.71
C THR A 27 7.62 12.69 -2.56
N PRO A 28 7.61 13.90 -1.98
CA PRO A 28 6.68 14.21 -0.89
C PRO A 28 5.25 13.98 -1.37
N THR A 29 4.50 13.15 -0.63
CA THR A 29 3.09 12.86 -0.93
C THR A 29 2.20 13.53 0.10
N VAL A 30 1.11 14.12 -0.35
CA VAL A 30 0.07 14.69 0.51
C VAL A 30 -1.05 13.65 0.66
N ARG A 31 -1.47 13.40 1.90
CA ARG A 31 -2.59 12.49 2.19
C ARG A 31 -3.91 13.22 1.94
N VAL A 32 -4.79 12.60 1.15
CA VAL A 32 -6.17 13.04 0.94
C VAL A 32 -7.10 12.15 1.76
N ASN A 33 -8.04 12.77 2.47
CA ASN A 33 -9.13 12.05 3.14
C ASN A 33 -10.41 12.23 2.32
N PHE A 34 -11.17 11.16 2.14
CA PHE A 34 -12.45 11.17 1.44
C PHE A 34 -13.35 10.08 1.98
N ASP A 35 -14.65 10.31 1.88
CA ASP A 35 -15.67 9.38 2.30
C ASP A 35 -16.27 8.67 1.08
N LEU A 36 -16.54 7.38 1.24
CA LEU A 36 -17.27 6.57 0.26
C LEU A 36 -18.40 5.82 0.95
N ASP A 37 -19.54 5.80 0.29
CA ASP A 37 -20.63 4.90 0.67
C ASP A 37 -20.18 3.44 0.59
N ARG A 38 -20.84 2.59 1.36
CA ARG A 38 -20.46 1.18 1.50
C ARG A 38 -20.39 0.46 0.16
N GLU A 39 -21.35 0.70 -0.72
CA GLU A 39 -21.43 0.09 -2.05
C GLU A 39 -20.22 0.49 -2.93
N LYS A 40 -19.85 1.77 -2.91
CA LYS A 40 -18.69 2.27 -3.68
C LYS A 40 -17.38 1.69 -3.15
N HIS A 41 -17.22 1.59 -1.83
CA HIS A 41 -16.04 0.96 -1.22
C HIS A 41 -15.92 -0.53 -1.60
N VAL A 42 -17.04 -1.27 -1.63
CA VAL A 42 -17.06 -2.67 -2.07
C VAL A 42 -16.71 -2.78 -3.55
N GLY A 43 -17.31 -1.94 -4.40
CA GLY A 43 -16.99 -1.89 -5.83
C GLY A 43 -15.51 -1.62 -6.08
N LEU A 44 -14.93 -0.66 -5.34
CA LEU A 44 -13.51 -0.31 -5.44
C LEU A 44 -12.60 -1.48 -5.03
N LYS A 45 -12.97 -2.23 -3.99
CA LYS A 45 -12.24 -3.45 -3.58
C LYS A 45 -12.31 -4.56 -4.61
N ILE A 46 -13.48 -4.78 -5.22
CA ILE A 46 -13.64 -5.79 -6.28
C ILE A 46 -12.82 -5.40 -7.50
N LEU A 47 -12.82 -4.11 -7.88
CA LEU A 47 -12.05 -3.60 -9.00
C LEU A 47 -10.53 -3.81 -8.78
N ALA A 48 -10.04 -3.49 -7.57
CA ALA A 48 -8.67 -3.77 -7.14
C ALA A 48 -8.28 -5.25 -7.24
N ALA A 49 -9.15 -6.13 -6.74
CA ALA A 49 -8.92 -7.57 -6.82
C ALA A 49 -8.86 -8.08 -8.27
N ARG A 50 -9.76 -7.59 -9.13
CA ARG A 50 -9.81 -7.97 -10.56
C ARG A 50 -8.61 -7.47 -11.34
N SER A 51 -8.10 -6.27 -11.05
CA SER A 51 -6.96 -5.69 -11.76
C SER A 51 -5.60 -6.14 -11.20
N GLY A 52 -5.57 -6.83 -10.06
CA GLY A 52 -4.33 -7.20 -9.37
C GLY A 52 -3.56 -5.99 -8.81
N LYS A 53 -4.25 -4.86 -8.58
CA LYS A 53 -3.66 -3.60 -8.10
C LYS A 53 -4.17 -3.26 -6.71
N SER A 54 -3.47 -2.40 -5.98
CA SER A 54 -4.03 -1.86 -4.74
C SER A 54 -5.07 -0.78 -5.04
N VAL A 55 -5.98 -0.55 -4.09
CA VAL A 55 -6.94 0.56 -4.17
C VAL A 55 -6.22 1.89 -4.35
N THR A 56 -5.09 2.09 -3.68
CA THR A 56 -4.30 3.31 -3.78
C THR A 56 -3.74 3.52 -5.18
N ASP A 57 -3.29 2.45 -5.85
CA ASP A 57 -2.73 2.55 -7.21
C ASP A 57 -3.82 2.89 -8.21
N ILE A 58 -5.00 2.29 -8.07
CA ILE A 58 -6.17 2.64 -8.89
C ILE A 58 -6.53 4.12 -8.73
N LEU A 59 -6.56 4.63 -7.49
CA LEU A 59 -6.89 6.02 -7.23
C LEU A 59 -5.83 6.96 -7.81
N ARG A 60 -4.54 6.62 -7.70
CA ARG A 60 -3.45 7.39 -8.32
C ARG A 60 -3.59 7.42 -9.84
N GLU A 61 -3.76 6.26 -10.47
CA GLU A 61 -3.94 6.16 -11.92
C GLU A 61 -5.15 6.93 -12.43
N LEU A 62 -6.24 6.94 -11.66
CA LEU A 62 -7.42 7.72 -11.99
C LEU A 62 -7.11 9.22 -11.95
N VAL A 63 -6.43 9.70 -10.89
CA VAL A 63 -6.01 11.11 -10.78
C VAL A 63 -5.05 11.48 -11.91
N ASP A 64 -4.05 10.66 -12.21
CA ASP A 64 -3.07 10.90 -13.27
C ASP A 64 -3.76 10.95 -14.65
N ARG A 65 -4.74 10.09 -14.89
CA ARG A 65 -5.55 10.10 -16.11
C ARG A 65 -6.35 11.40 -16.25
N GLU A 66 -7.02 11.84 -15.20
CA GLU A 66 -7.83 13.06 -15.26
C GLU A 66 -6.96 14.30 -15.46
N LEU A 67 -5.80 14.38 -14.79
CA LEU A 67 -4.84 15.48 -14.93
C LEU A 67 -4.11 15.50 -16.29
N SER A 68 -3.93 14.34 -16.94
CA SER A 68 -3.32 14.27 -18.27
C SER A 68 -4.32 14.55 -19.40
N THR A 69 -5.61 14.29 -19.18
CA THR A 69 -6.66 14.52 -20.18
C THR A 69 -7.13 15.98 -20.20
N HIS A 70 -6.96 16.70 -19.09
CA HIS A 70 -7.20 18.13 -18.98
C HIS A 70 -5.91 18.83 -18.56
N PRO A 71 -4.99 19.16 -19.48
CA PRO A 71 -3.93 20.10 -19.15
C PRO A 71 -4.60 21.40 -18.71
N SER A 72 -4.60 21.67 -17.41
CA SER A 72 -5.15 22.90 -16.85
C SER A 72 -4.50 24.12 -17.54
N ASN A 73 -5.35 25.08 -17.95
CA ASN A 73 -5.02 26.43 -18.41
C ASN A 73 -3.98 27.14 -17.53
#